data_AF-A0A354QB52-F1
#
_entry.id   AF-A0A354QB52-F1
#
_cell.length_a   1.000
_cell.length_b   1.000
_cell.length_c   1.000
_cell.angle_alpha   90.00
_cell.angle_beta   90.00
_cell.angle_gamma   90.00
#
_symmetry.space_group_name_H-M   'P 1'
#
loop_
_entity.id
_entity.type
_entity.pdbx_description
1 polymer ?
#
loop_
_entity_poly.entity_id
_entity_poly.type
_entity_poly.pdbx_seq_one_letter_code
_entity_poly.pdbx_strand_id
1 'polypeptide(L)' 'MLKIKKKAKPEKILLGDEVYILWQDGEESHISFFDLRDACPCASCIDELSG' A
#
# COMPACT_ATOMS: atom_id res chain seq x y z
N MET A 1 -7.63 26.11 -8.25
CA MET A 1 -8.60 25.09 -7.79
C MET A 1 -7.91 23.72 -7.84
N LEU A 2 -7.36 23.24 -6.72
CA LEU A 2 -6.73 21.92 -6.65
C LEU A 2 -7.82 20.85 -6.66
N LYS A 3 -7.90 20.06 -7.73
CA LYS A 3 -8.82 18.92 -7.81
C LYS A 3 -8.31 17.83 -6.87
N ILE A 4 -8.99 17.63 -5.76
CA ILE A 4 -8.70 16.54 -4.82
C ILE A 4 -9.04 15.24 -5.56
N LYS A 5 -8.02 14.52 -6.06
CA LYS A 5 -8.21 13.17 -6.60
C LYS A 5 -8.65 12.27 -5.44
N LYS A 6 -9.87 11.74 -5.53
CA LYS A 6 -10.32 10.67 -4.62
C LYS A 6 -9.34 9.51 -4.74
N LYS A 7 -8.97 8.90 -3.61
CA LYS A 7 -8.18 7.67 -3.62
C LYS A 7 -8.96 6.59 -4.37
N ALA A 8 -8.33 5.99 -5.38
CA ALA A 8 -8.91 4.90 -6.13
C ALA A 8 -9.11 3.68 -5.23
N LYS A 9 -10.17 2.90 -5.51
CA LYS A 9 -10.37 1.60 -4.85
C LYS A 9 -9.57 0.54 -5.63
N PRO A 10 -9.08 -0.52 -4.97
CA PRO A 10 -8.47 -1.63 -5.68
C PRO A 10 -9.54 -2.37 -6.48
N GLU A 11 -9.25 -2.65 -7.74
CA GLU A 11 -10.02 -3.56 -8.60
C GLU A 11 -9.60 -5.01 -8.36
N LYS A 12 -8.29 -5.25 -8.26
CA LYS A 12 -7.71 -6.58 -8.06
C LYS A 12 -6.49 -6.51 -7.16
N ILE A 13 -6.35 -7.51 -6.29
CA ILE A 13 -5.17 -7.71 -5.44
C ILE A 13 -4.68 -9.14 -5.68
N LEU A 14 -3.40 -9.28 -6.00
CA LEU A 14 -2.74 -10.57 -6.23
C LEU A 14 -1.54 -10.70 -5.28
N LEU A 15 -1.30 -11.93 -4.83
CA LEU A 15 -0.20 -12.27 -3.95
C LEU A 15 0.74 -13.24 -4.68
N GLY A 16 2.02 -12.86 -4.77
CA GLY A 16 3.10 -13.70 -5.30
C GLY A 16 4.36 -13.48 -4.49
N ASP A 17 5.48 -13.22 -5.16
CA ASP A 17 6.72 -12.76 -4.52
C ASP A 17 6.62 -11.33 -3.95
N GLU A 18 5.57 -10.60 -4.33
CA GLU A 18 5.19 -9.28 -3.84
C GLU A 18 3.65 -9.13 -3.82
N VAL A 19 3.16 -7.99 -3.32
CA VAL A 19 1.75 -7.60 -3.44
C VAL A 19 1.58 -6.75 -4.69
N TYR A 20 0.73 -7.24 -5.61
CA TYR A 20 0.30 -6.50 -6.78
C TYR A 20 -1.13 -5.97 -6.57
N ILE A 21 -1.36 -4.70 -6.91
CA ILE A 21 -2.67 -4.04 -6.87
C ILE A 21 -2.94 -3.37 -8.22
N LEU A 22 -4.05 -3.74 -8.85
CA LEU A 22 -4.65 -2.98 -9.95
C LEU A 22 -5.73 -2.07 -9.38
N TRP A 23 -5.64 -0.77 -9.62
CA TRP A 23 -6.60 0.23 -9.18
C TRP A 23 -7.69 0.46 -10.24
N GLN A 24 -8.88 0.90 -9.81
CA GLN A 24 -10.01 1.16 -10.73
C GLN A 24 -9.77 2.30 -11.74
N ASP A 25 -8.75 3.12 -11.52
CA ASP A 25 -8.31 4.14 -12.48
C ASP A 25 -7.22 3.64 -13.45
N GLY A 26 -6.88 2.35 -13.35
CA GLY A 26 -5.91 1.68 -14.22
C GLY A 26 -4.47 1.80 -13.77
N GLU A 27 -4.18 2.46 -12.64
CA GLU A 27 -2.84 2.46 -12.07
C GLU A 27 -2.51 1.07 -11.51
N GLU A 28 -1.23 0.71 -11.55
CA GLU A 28 -0.70 -0.55 -11.04
C GLU A 28 0.30 -0.26 -9.93
N SER A 29 0.25 -1.04 -8.86
CA SER A 29 1.19 -0.93 -7.75
C SER A 29 1.79 -2.29 -7.43
N HIS A 30 3.11 -2.28 -7.24
CA HIS A 30 3.94 -3.43 -6.90
C HIS A 30 4.63 -3.10 -5.58
N ILE A 31 4.35 -3.87 -4.53
CA ILE A 31 4.80 -3.56 -3.18
C ILE A 31 5.48 -4.78 -2.60
N SER A 32 6.77 -4.65 -2.29
CA SER A 32 7.54 -5.72 -1.65
C SER A 32 7.02 -5.98 -0.24
N PHE A 33 7.22 -7.21 0.26
CA PHE A 33 6.86 -7.54 1.65
C PHE A 33 7.67 -6.74 2.67
N PHE A 34 8.89 -6.36 2.32
CA PHE A 34 9.72 -5.50 3.16
C PHE A 34 9.08 -4.11 3.31
N ASP A 35 8.75 -3.46 2.20
CA ASP A 35 8.15 -2.12 2.22
C ASP A 35 6.79 -2.12 2.93
N LEU A 36 5.98 -3.17 2.78
CA LEU A 36 4.72 -3.33 3.52
C LEU A 36 4.94 -3.40 5.04
N ARG A 37 5.98 -4.11 5.48
CA ARG A 37 6.29 -4.26 6.91
C ARG A 37 6.91 -2.99 7.48
N ASP A 38 7.75 -2.31 6.72
CA ASP A 38 8.35 -1.02 7.08
C ASP A 38 7.25 0.04 7.27
N ALA A 39 6.30 0.10 6.35
CA ALA A 39 5.17 1.03 6.40
C ALA A 39 4.01 0.60 7.31
N CYS A 40 4.16 -0.47 8.11
CA CYS A 40 3.05 -0.99 8.93
C CYS A 40 2.66 0.01 10.03
N PRO A 41 1.42 0.53 10.05
CA PRO A 41 1.02 1.59 10.97
C PRO A 41 0.54 1.07 12.32
N CYS A 42 0.73 -0.22 12.63
CA CYS A 42 0.22 -0.79 13.88
C CYS A 42 1.10 -0.37 15.06
N ALA A 43 0.49 -0.22 16.25
CA ALA A 43 1.19 0.25 17.44
C ALA A 43 2.43 -0.60 17.76
N SER A 44 2.35 -1.92 17.56
CA SER A 44 3.50 -2.82 17.75
C SER A 44 4.64 -2.50 16.78
N CYS A 45 4.38 -2.31 15.48
CA CYS A 45 5.45 -2.02 14.53
C CYS A 45 6.04 -0.62 14.70
N ILE A 46 5.24 0.35 15.13
CA ILE A 46 5.70 1.72 15.43
C ILE A 46 6.59 1.72 16.68
N ASP A 47 6.22 0.99 17.73
CA ASP A 47 7.00 0.88 18.98
C ASP A 47 8.41 0.35 18.71
N GLU A 48 8.54 -0.69 17.88
CA GLU A 48 9.84 -1.27 17.46
C GLU A 48 10.79 -0.26 16.80
N LEU A 49 10.25 0.78 16.12
CA LEU A 49 11.05 1.78 15.40
C LEU A 49 11.32 3.05 16.22
N SER A 50 10.55 3.30 17.29
CA SER A 50 10.56 4.56 18.03
C SER A 50 11.22 4.50 19.41
N GLY A 51 11.87 3.38 19.73
CA GLY A 51 12.48 3.04 21.02
C GLY A 51 13.18 4.18 21.77
#